data_AF-X1BWV9-F1
#
_entry.id   AF-X1BWV9-F1
#
_cell.length_a   1.000
_cell.length_b   1.000
_cell.length_c   1.000
_cell.angle_alpha   90.00
_cell.angle_beta   90.00
_cell.angle_gamma   90.00
#
_symmetry.space_group_name_H-M   'P 1'
#
loop_
_entity.id
_entity.type
_entity.pdbx_description
1 polymer ?
#
loop_
_entity_poly.entity_id
_entity_poly.type
_entity_poly.pdbx_seq_one_letter_code
_entity_poly.pdbx_strand_id
1 'polypeptide(L)'
;GGFDIKLNHPEDYTKIRRFMLRLFKSKEGVHVSRMRHKNGNYLWFEVKVKMFKDDQGNQKYLFISRNITERRKSELALMESEEKYRNLYENSPNAVLLTDKHGLTLDMNSSAERILGYNRSEMIGRNYIEFNMVTSNQASIIERMYKELLNGNKSKPTEFQIKKKNGNMAWVSYQSSMIK
;
A
#
# COMPACT_ATOMS: atom_id res chain seq x y z
N GLY A 1 32.06 25.10 16.50
CA GLY A 1 30.97 24.17 16.81
C GLY A 1 31.14 22.92 15.99
N GLY A 2 31.57 21.83 16.61
CA GLY A 2 31.74 20.54 15.94
C GLY A 2 30.44 19.76 15.87
N PHE A 3 30.39 18.75 15.00
CA PHE A 3 29.33 17.75 14.97
C PHE A 3 29.34 16.96 16.29
N ASP A 4 28.38 17.20 17.18
CA ASP A 4 28.19 16.39 18.37
C ASP A 4 27.23 15.24 18.07
N ILE A 5 27.79 14.03 17.93
CA ILE A 5 27.02 12.83 17.67
C ILE A 5 25.98 12.55 18.77
N LYS A 6 26.19 13.03 20.00
CA LYS A 6 25.29 12.85 21.15
C LYS A 6 23.93 13.56 21.00
N LEU A 7 23.81 14.46 20.03
CA LEU A 7 22.52 15.06 19.67
C LEU A 7 21.64 14.12 18.85
N ASN A 8 22.17 12.98 18.38
CA ASN A 8 21.41 11.99 17.62
C ASN A 8 20.90 10.88 18.53
N HIS A 9 19.91 10.12 18.06
CA HIS A 9 19.44 8.93 18.76
C HIS A 9 20.57 7.88 18.82
N PRO A 10 20.79 7.19 19.98
CA PRO A 10 21.90 6.24 20.15
C PRO A 10 21.96 5.14 19.09
N GLU A 11 20.82 4.61 18.66
CA GLU A 11 20.74 3.58 17.61
C GLU A 11 21.25 4.06 16.24
N ASP A 12 21.28 5.37 15.99
CA ASP A 12 21.75 5.93 14.72
C ASP A 12 23.27 6.13 14.70
N TYR A 13 23.97 6.02 15.85
CA TYR A 13 25.41 6.27 15.96
C TYR A 13 26.24 5.42 15.00
N THR A 14 25.91 4.13 14.88
CA THR A 14 26.62 3.22 13.97
C THR A 14 26.44 3.64 12.51
N LYS A 15 25.23 4.05 12.12
CA LYS A 15 24.94 4.50 10.75
C LYS A 15 25.64 5.83 10.45
N ILE A 16 25.62 6.76 11.41
CA ILE A 16 26.31 8.05 11.33
C ILE A 16 27.82 7.86 11.18
N ARG A 17 28.45 6.98 11.98
CA ARG A 17 29.88 6.69 11.88
C ARG A 17 30.25 6.16 10.50
N ARG A 18 29.47 5.21 9.95
CA ARG A 18 29.67 4.71 8.58
C ARG A 18 29.47 5.80 7.53
N PHE A 19 28.49 6.68 7.72
CA PHE A 19 28.27 7.82 6.85
C PHE A 19 29.47 8.77 6.84
N MET A 20 30.00 9.15 8.00
CA MET A 20 31.17 10.01 8.12
C MET A 20 32.41 9.41 7.45
N LEU A 21 32.66 8.10 7.62
CA LEU A 21 33.76 7.41 6.94
C LEU A 21 33.64 7.47 5.41
N ARG A 22 32.42 7.38 4.86
CA ARG A 22 32.18 7.53 3.42
C ARG A 22 32.35 8.97 2.96
N LEU A 23 31.92 9.94 3.76
CA LEU A 23 32.03 11.37 3.46
C LEU A 23 33.48 11.82 3.23
N PHE A 24 34.45 11.27 3.97
CA PHE A 24 35.87 11.57 3.75
C PHE A 24 36.36 11.18 2.35
N LYS A 25 35.77 10.15 1.75
CA LYS A 25 36.10 9.70 0.38
C LYS A 25 35.32 10.49 -0.67
N SER A 26 34.01 10.65 -0.49
CA SER A 26 33.13 11.27 -1.49
C SER A 26 33.10 12.79 -1.46
N LYS A 27 33.56 13.42 -0.37
CA LYS A 27 33.45 14.85 -0.05
C LYS A 27 32.02 15.40 0.08
N GLU A 28 31.00 14.64 -0.30
CA GLU A 28 29.61 14.97 -0.02
C GLU A 28 28.74 13.72 0.18
N GLY A 29 27.59 13.87 0.84
CA GLY A 29 26.65 12.78 1.03
C GLY A 29 25.39 13.20 1.75
N VAL A 30 24.39 12.31 1.74
CA VAL A 30 23.11 12.48 2.45
C VAL A 30 22.95 11.36 3.48
N HIS A 31 22.43 11.71 4.65
CA HIS A 31 22.10 10.77 5.72
C HIS A 31 20.77 11.14 6.38
N VAL A 32 20.05 10.13 6.86
CA VAL A 32 18.83 10.32 7.64
C VAL A 32 19.08 9.80 9.05
N SER A 33 18.89 10.66 10.05
CA SER A 33 19.02 10.29 11.47
C SER A 33 17.94 10.97 12.31
N ARG A 34 17.71 10.40 13.49
CA ARG A 34 16.91 11.04 14.53
C ARG A 34 17.79 12.00 15.32
N MET A 35 17.36 13.25 15.43
CA MET A 35 18.01 14.26 16.26
C MET A 35 17.10 14.66 17.42
N ARG A 36 17.71 14.88 18.58
CA ARG A 36 17.02 15.28 19.80
C ARG A 36 16.59 16.73 19.68
N HIS A 37 15.30 16.97 19.80
CA HIS A 37 14.72 18.30 19.87
C HIS A 37 14.82 18.84 21.31
N LYS A 38 14.70 20.16 21.47
CA LYS A 38 14.86 20.85 22.77
C LYS A 38 13.89 20.37 23.86
N ASN A 39 12.72 19.85 23.48
CA ASN A 39 11.72 19.31 24.42
C ASN A 39 12.00 17.84 24.81
N GLY A 40 13.11 17.25 24.33
CA GLY A 40 13.52 15.89 24.67
C GLY A 40 13.06 14.80 23.70
N ASN A 41 12.12 15.07 22.79
CA ASN A 41 11.70 14.08 21.79
C ASN A 41 12.70 14.00 20.63
N TYR A 42 12.60 12.95 19.82
CA TYR A 42 13.40 12.77 18.62
C TYR A 42 12.60 13.09 17.37
N LEU A 43 13.21 13.87 16.47
CA LEU A 43 12.66 14.21 15.17
C LEU A 43 13.57 13.63 14.09
N TRP A 44 12.98 13.21 12.97
CA TRP A 44 13.72 12.72 11.83
C TRP A 44 14.24 13.87 10.99
N PHE A 45 15.53 13.85 10.70
CA PHE A 45 16.19 14.81 9.80
C PHE A 45 16.89 14.09 8.66
N GLU A 46 16.70 14.59 7.45
CA GLU A 46 17.60 14.36 6.33
C GLU A 46 18.69 15.44 6.38
N VAL A 47 19.95 15.02 6.38
CA VAL A 47 21.10 15.89 6.46
C VAL A 47 21.99 15.65 5.25
N LYS A 48 22.09 16.67 4.40
CA LYS A 48 23.10 16.72 3.35
C LYS A 48 24.35 17.38 3.91
N VAL A 49 25.49 16.71 3.76
CA VAL A 49 26.79 17.20 4.22
C VAL A 49 27.70 17.37 3.01
N LYS A 50 28.37 18.52 2.93
CA LYS A 50 29.46 18.77 1.98
C LYS A 50 30.71 19.18 2.74
N MET A 51 31.82 18.56 2.38
CA MET A 51 33.15 18.77 2.94
C MET A 51 33.98 19.58 1.95
N PHE A 52 34.59 20.67 2.41
CA PHE A 52 35.41 21.55 1.59
C PHE A 52 36.58 22.11 2.39
N LYS A 53 37.56 22.74 1.72
CA LYS A 53 38.62 23.51 2.37
C LYS A 53 38.33 24.99 2.20
N ASP A 54 38.56 25.78 3.23
CA ASP A 54 38.57 27.25 3.10
C ASP A 54 39.88 27.74 2.45
N ASP A 55 39.99 29.04 2.22
CA ASP A 55 41.14 29.67 1.57
C ASP A 55 42.46 29.51 2.35
N GLN A 56 42.37 29.17 3.64
CA GLN A 56 43.50 28.88 4.52
C GLN A 56 43.85 27.38 4.53
N GLY A 57 43.15 26.56 3.74
CA GLY A 57 43.35 25.12 3.67
C GLY A 57 42.68 24.32 4.80
N ASN A 58 41.94 24.98 5.70
CA ASN A 58 41.26 24.31 6.81
C ASN A 58 40.03 23.56 6.32
N GLN A 59 39.82 22.36 6.84
CA GLN A 59 38.66 21.55 6.51
C GLN A 59 37.38 22.11 7.16
N LYS A 60 36.35 22.34 6.34
CA LYS A 60 35.02 22.82 6.73
C LYS A 60 33.94 21.87 6.26
N TYR A 61 32.79 21.95 6.91
CA TYR A 61 31.61 21.18 6.60
C TYR A 61 30.40 22.10 6.47
N LEU A 62 29.64 21.94 5.39
CA LEU A 62 28.32 22.53 5.21
C LEU A 62 27.28 21.46 5.49
N PHE A 63 26.38 21.73 6.44
CA PHE A 63 25.25 20.88 6.77
C PHE A 63 23.96 21.56 6.33
N ILE A 64 23.17 20.86 5.53
CA ILE A 64 21.81 21.27 5.16
C ILE A 64 20.87 20.22 5.73
N SER A 65 20.09 20.60 6.73
CA SER A 65 19.18 19.71 7.45
C SER A 65 17.73 20.03 7.10
N ARG A 66 16.95 19.00 6.75
CA ARG A 66 15.51 19.09 6.51
C ARG A 66 14.80 18.19 7.50
N ASN A 67 13.86 18.74 8.27
CA ASN A 67 12.97 17.93 9.10
C ASN A 67 12.03 17.13 8.19
N ILE A 68 12.05 15.80 8.32
CA ILE A 68 11.22 14.88 7.54
C ILE A 68 10.28 14.06 8.43
N THR A 69 10.07 14.49 9.68
CA THR A 69 9.27 13.77 10.68
C THR A 69 7.85 13.54 10.20
N GLU A 70 7.17 14.61 9.77
CA GLU A 70 5.77 14.52 9.33
C GLU A 70 5.64 13.67 8.07
N ARG A 71 6.55 13.84 7.10
CA ARG A 71 6.59 12.98 5.90
C ARG A 71 6.71 11.49 6.26
N ARG A 72 7.64 11.12 7.15
CA ARG A 72 7.80 9.72 7.56
C ARG A 72 6.61 9.18 8.34
N LYS A 73 5.97 10.00 9.20
CA LYS A 73 4.75 9.61 9.89
C LYS A 73 3.61 9.34 8.92
N SER A 74 3.42 10.21 7.92
CA SER A 74 2.41 10.02 6.88
C SER A 74 2.68 8.77 6.04
N GLU A 75 3.93 8.53 5.65
CA GLU A 75 4.33 7.32 4.91
C GLU A 75 4.08 6.05 5.74
N LEU A 76 4.46 6.04 7.03
CA LEU A 76 4.20 4.90 7.92
C LEU A 76 2.70 4.68 8.15
N ALA A 77 1.94 5.74 8.42
CA ALA A 77 0.50 5.62 8.61
C ALA A 77 -0.20 5.10 7.34
N LEU A 78 0.26 5.51 6.15
CA LEU A 78 -0.24 4.98 4.88
C LEU A 78 0.08 3.48 4.77
N MET A 79 1.33 3.08 5.02
CA MET A 79 1.74 1.67 4.97
C MET A 79 0.95 0.80 5.95
N GLU A 80 0.80 1.24 7.20
CA GLU A 80 0.01 0.53 8.21
C GLU A 80 -1.47 0.44 7.82
N SER A 81 -2.00 1.51 7.22
CA SER A 81 -3.37 1.51 6.72
C SER A 81 -3.55 0.55 5.54
N GLU A 82 -2.62 0.54 4.58
CA GLU A 82 -2.64 -0.37 3.43
C GLU A 82 -2.53 -1.83 3.89
N GLU A 83 -1.63 -2.14 4.83
CA GLU A 83 -1.48 -3.48 5.39
C GLU A 83 -2.75 -3.91 6.13
N LYS A 84 -3.33 -3.01 6.94
CA LYS A 84 -4.61 -3.27 7.61
C LYS A 84 -5.73 -3.55 6.61
N TYR A 85 -5.87 -2.73 5.58
CA TYR A 85 -6.88 -2.94 4.54
C TYR A 85 -6.65 -4.25 3.78
N ARG A 86 -5.42 -4.56 3.39
CA ARG A 86 -5.05 -5.83 2.74
C ARG A 86 -5.42 -7.02 3.64
N ASN A 87 -5.10 -6.96 4.92
CA ASN A 87 -5.43 -8.02 5.87
C ASN A 87 -6.94 -8.20 6.03
N LEU A 88 -7.72 -7.11 6.13
CA LEU A 88 -9.18 -7.17 6.20
C LEU A 88 -9.79 -7.74 4.93
N TYR A 89 -9.26 -7.35 3.77
CA TYR A 89 -9.72 -7.82 2.47
C TYR A 89 -9.43 -9.31 2.26
N GLU A 90 -8.18 -9.74 2.47
CA GLU A 90 -7.75 -11.12 2.26
C GLU A 90 -8.37 -12.09 3.25
N ASN A 91 -8.49 -11.70 4.52
CA ASN A 91 -9.05 -12.54 5.57
C ASN A 91 -10.57 -12.37 5.75
N SER A 92 -11.22 -11.54 4.93
CA SER A 92 -12.68 -11.41 4.95
C SER A 92 -13.33 -12.78 4.70
N PRO A 93 -14.36 -13.18 5.46
CA PRO A 93 -15.08 -14.44 5.21
C PRO A 93 -15.90 -14.39 3.91
N ASN A 94 -16.19 -13.19 3.39
CA ASN A 94 -16.98 -13.01 2.18
C ASN A 94 -16.08 -13.08 0.94
N ALA A 95 -16.59 -13.70 -0.12
CA ALA A 95 -15.99 -13.58 -1.45
C ALA A 95 -16.12 -12.13 -1.94
N VAL A 96 -14.99 -11.49 -2.23
CA VAL A 96 -14.95 -10.14 -2.81
C VAL A 96 -14.29 -10.25 -4.17
N LEU A 97 -14.97 -9.75 -5.20
CA LEU A 97 -14.45 -9.58 -6.55
C LEU A 97 -14.52 -8.11 -6.91
N LEU A 98 -13.39 -7.56 -7.35
CA LEU A 98 -13.31 -6.27 -7.98
C LEU A 98 -13.36 -6.45 -9.48
N THR A 99 -14.28 -5.75 -10.14
CA THR A 99 -14.41 -5.79 -11.59
C THR A 99 -14.46 -4.37 -12.16
N ASP A 100 -14.14 -4.23 -13.44
CA ASP A 100 -14.46 -3.01 -14.16
C ASP A 100 -15.95 -2.95 -14.55
N LYS A 101 -16.37 -1.85 -15.17
CA LYS A 101 -17.76 -1.63 -15.61
C LYS A 101 -18.26 -2.63 -16.67
N HIS A 102 -17.36 -3.41 -17.27
CA HIS A 102 -17.68 -4.42 -18.28
C HIS A 102 -17.64 -5.85 -17.71
N GLY A 103 -17.33 -6.01 -16.42
CA GLY A 103 -17.23 -7.31 -15.76
C GLY A 103 -15.87 -7.98 -15.90
N LEU A 104 -14.84 -7.26 -16.35
CA LEU A 104 -13.46 -7.74 -16.34
C LEU A 104 -12.97 -7.82 -14.89
N THR A 105 -12.49 -8.97 -14.45
CA THR A 105 -11.98 -9.13 -13.08
C THR A 105 -10.64 -8.41 -12.93
N LEU A 106 -10.61 -7.42 -12.03
CA LEU A 106 -9.42 -6.63 -11.69
C LEU A 106 -8.70 -7.19 -10.46
N ASP A 107 -9.46 -7.71 -9.49
CA ASP A 107 -8.92 -8.38 -8.31
C ASP A 107 -9.97 -9.30 -7.65
N MET A 108 -9.52 -10.22 -6.81
CA MET A 108 -10.39 -11.03 -5.95
C MET A 108 -9.66 -11.44 -4.67
N ASN A 109 -10.35 -11.56 -3.54
CA ASN A 109 -9.73 -11.98 -2.27
C ASN A 109 -9.59 -13.51 -2.14
N SER A 110 -8.81 -13.96 -1.16
CA SER A 110 -8.61 -15.39 -0.85
C SER A 110 -9.91 -16.15 -0.59
N SER A 111 -10.94 -15.51 -0.02
CA SER A 111 -12.25 -16.15 0.18
C SER A 111 -13.03 -16.37 -1.12
N ALA A 112 -12.89 -15.48 -2.11
CA ALA A 112 -13.45 -15.71 -3.43
C ALA A 112 -12.82 -16.93 -4.11
N GLU A 113 -11.50 -17.12 -3.96
CA GLU A 113 -10.83 -18.32 -4.50
C GLU A 113 -11.41 -19.60 -3.87
N ARG A 114 -11.55 -19.62 -2.54
CA ARG A 114 -12.12 -20.77 -1.80
C ARG A 114 -13.58 -21.04 -2.15
N ILE A 115 -14.40 -20.00 -2.28
CA ILE A 115 -15.84 -20.12 -2.50
C ILE A 115 -16.14 -20.52 -3.94
N LEU A 116 -15.49 -19.88 -4.91
CA LEU A 116 -15.72 -20.11 -6.35
C LEU A 116 -14.94 -21.32 -6.87
N GLY A 117 -13.79 -21.63 -6.26
CA GLY A 117 -12.89 -22.71 -6.66
C GLY A 117 -11.94 -22.34 -7.79
N TYR A 118 -11.90 -21.08 -8.23
CA TYR A 118 -10.94 -20.57 -9.21
C TYR A 118 -9.81 -19.84 -8.50
N ASN A 119 -8.57 -20.05 -8.95
CA ASN A 119 -7.45 -19.26 -8.46
C ASN A 119 -7.53 -17.84 -9.02
N ARG A 120 -6.98 -16.87 -8.28
CA ARG A 120 -6.89 -15.46 -8.68
C ARG A 120 -6.31 -15.34 -10.08
N SER A 121 -5.17 -15.97 -10.34
CA SER A 121 -4.50 -15.94 -11.64
C SER A 121 -5.36 -16.47 -12.81
N GLU A 122 -6.38 -17.28 -12.55
CA GLU A 122 -7.29 -17.78 -13.59
C GLU A 122 -8.41 -16.79 -13.92
N MET A 123 -8.75 -15.88 -13.00
CA MET A 123 -9.85 -14.93 -13.16
C MET A 123 -9.38 -13.52 -13.54
N ILE A 124 -8.22 -13.07 -13.04
CA ILE A 124 -7.70 -11.72 -13.34
C ILE A 124 -7.59 -11.52 -14.86
N GLY A 125 -8.13 -10.39 -15.34
CA GLY A 125 -8.12 -10.03 -16.75
C GLY A 125 -9.12 -10.80 -17.61
N ARG A 126 -10.05 -11.55 -17.00
CA ARG A 126 -11.12 -12.27 -17.71
C ARG A 126 -12.50 -11.84 -17.25
N ASN A 127 -13.46 -11.97 -18.15
CA ASN A 127 -14.84 -11.60 -17.86
C ASN A 127 -15.53 -12.71 -17.05
N TYR A 128 -16.30 -12.35 -16.01
CA TYR A 128 -16.97 -13.34 -15.16
C TYR A 128 -17.93 -14.26 -15.93
N ILE A 129 -18.45 -13.83 -17.09
CA ILE A 129 -19.37 -14.60 -17.94
C ILE A 129 -18.66 -15.83 -18.54
N GLU A 130 -17.35 -15.77 -18.76
CA GLU A 130 -16.58 -16.88 -19.36
C GLU A 130 -16.55 -18.14 -18.49
N PHE A 131 -16.81 -18.01 -17.19
CA PHE A 131 -16.68 -19.10 -16.22
C PHE A 131 -17.95 -19.94 -16.06
N ASN A 132 -19.03 -19.61 -16.78
CA ASN A 132 -20.33 -20.30 -16.71
C ASN A 132 -20.81 -20.52 -15.25
N MET A 133 -20.51 -19.56 -14.37
CA MET A 133 -20.87 -19.61 -12.94
C MET A 133 -22.35 -19.31 -12.73
N VAL A 134 -22.98 -18.62 -13.68
CA VAL A 134 -24.36 -18.16 -13.60
C VAL A 134 -25.11 -18.56 -14.88
N THR A 135 -26.40 -18.83 -14.74
CA THR A 135 -27.30 -19.05 -15.87
C THR A 135 -27.55 -17.76 -16.65
N SER A 136 -28.04 -17.84 -17.89
CA SER A 136 -28.37 -16.66 -18.70
C SER A 136 -29.37 -15.72 -18.02
N ASN A 137 -30.33 -16.28 -17.27
CA ASN A 137 -31.29 -15.50 -16.49
C ASN A 137 -30.61 -14.73 -15.34
N GLN A 138 -29.66 -15.37 -14.65
CA GLN A 138 -28.89 -14.73 -13.59
C GLN A 138 -27.91 -13.69 -14.14
N ALA A 139 -27.28 -13.94 -15.28
CA ALA A 139 -26.43 -12.97 -15.97
C ALA A 139 -27.21 -11.68 -16.30
N SER A 140 -28.46 -11.82 -16.77
CA SER A 140 -29.36 -10.69 -17.04
C SER A 140 -29.70 -9.89 -15.77
N ILE A 141 -29.85 -10.58 -14.62
CA ILE A 141 -30.05 -9.91 -13.32
C ILE A 141 -28.81 -9.10 -12.94
N ILE A 142 -27.62 -9.69 -13.05
CA ILE A 142 -26.34 -9.03 -12.74
C ILE A 142 -26.13 -7.82 -13.66
N GLU A 143 -26.40 -7.94 -14.95
CA GLU A 143 -26.28 -6.83 -15.91
C GLU A 143 -27.21 -5.67 -15.53
N ARG A 144 -28.46 -5.96 -15.14
CA ARG A 144 -29.37 -4.94 -14.63
C ARG A 144 -28.83 -4.28 -13.36
N MET A 145 -28.23 -5.04 -12.44
CA MET A 145 -27.60 -4.49 -11.24
C MET A 145 -26.43 -3.55 -11.57
N TYR A 146 -25.58 -3.89 -12.55
CA TYR A 146 -24.52 -2.98 -13.02
C TYR A 146 -25.09 -1.69 -13.62
N LYS A 147 -26.17 -1.76 -14.43
CA LYS A 147 -26.83 -0.56 -14.98
C LYS A 147 -27.36 0.36 -13.88
N GLU A 148 -28.00 -0.21 -12.85
CA GLU A 148 -28.46 0.55 -11.69
C GLU A 148 -27.30 1.22 -10.93
N LEU A 149 -26.20 0.50 -10.72
CA LEU A 149 -25.00 1.04 -10.06
C LEU A 149 -24.37 2.21 -10.84
N LEU A 150 -24.31 2.12 -12.17
CA LEU A 150 -23.81 3.20 -13.03
C LEU A 150 -24.70 4.45 -12.98
N ASN A 151 -25.99 4.27 -12.72
CA ASN A 151 -26.95 5.37 -12.50
C ASN A 151 -26.89 5.94 -11.07
N GLY A 152 -25.97 5.47 -10.22
CA GLY A 152 -25.80 5.93 -8.84
C GLY A 152 -26.74 5.26 -7.82
N ASN A 153 -27.54 4.30 -8.25
CA ASN A 153 -28.40 3.53 -7.35
C ASN A 153 -27.59 2.46 -6.62
N LYS A 154 -28.04 2.04 -5.44
CA LYS A 154 -27.42 0.92 -4.71
C LYS A 154 -28.03 -0.41 -5.17
N SER A 155 -27.20 -1.44 -5.30
CA SER A 155 -27.70 -2.81 -5.50
C SER A 155 -28.30 -3.33 -4.18
N LYS A 156 -29.48 -3.96 -4.28
CA LYS A 156 -30.02 -4.78 -3.19
C LYS A 156 -29.32 -6.15 -3.21
N PRO A 157 -29.06 -6.76 -2.04
CA PRO A 157 -28.62 -8.15 -1.98
C PRO A 157 -29.62 -9.03 -2.72
N THR A 158 -29.11 -9.90 -3.59
CA THR A 158 -29.92 -10.83 -4.39
C THR A 158 -29.34 -12.22 -4.24
N GLU A 159 -30.17 -13.18 -3.85
CA GLU A 159 -29.74 -14.56 -3.66
C GLU A 159 -29.97 -15.39 -4.91
N PHE A 160 -28.96 -16.16 -5.31
CA PHE A 160 -29.07 -17.13 -6.38
C PHE A 160 -28.00 -18.21 -6.26
N GLN A 161 -28.18 -19.30 -7.00
CA GLN A 161 -27.18 -20.37 -7.06
C GLN A 161 -26.13 -20.09 -8.13
N ILE A 162 -24.87 -20.30 -7.80
CA ILE A 162 -23.75 -20.31 -8.74
C ILE A 162 -23.17 -21.71 -8.90
N LYS A 163 -22.61 -21.97 -10.08
CA LYS A 163 -21.79 -23.15 -10.37
C LYS A 163 -20.32 -22.85 -10.08
N LYS A 164 -19.72 -23.61 -9.16
CA LYS A 164 -18.28 -23.53 -8.85
C LYS A 164 -17.45 -24.20 -9.94
N LYS A 165 -16.13 -23.99 -9.92
CA LYS A 165 -15.18 -24.64 -10.85
C LYS A 165 -15.31 -26.17 -10.88
N ASN A 166 -15.50 -26.79 -9.72
CA ASN A 166 -15.67 -28.25 -9.60
C ASN A 166 -17.04 -28.77 -10.07
N GLY A 167 -17.93 -27.88 -10.54
CA GLY A 167 -19.26 -28.22 -11.03
C GLY A 167 -20.36 -28.21 -9.97
N ASN A 168 -20.03 -28.14 -8.68
CA ASN A 168 -21.03 -28.11 -7.60
C ASN A 168 -21.74 -26.77 -7.53
N MET A 169 -23.01 -26.79 -7.15
CA MET A 169 -23.80 -25.60 -6.93
C MET A 169 -23.62 -25.05 -5.51
N ALA A 170 -23.63 -23.73 -5.37
CA ALA A 170 -23.71 -23.06 -4.07
C ALA A 170 -24.66 -21.87 -4.12
N TRP A 171 -25.42 -21.70 -3.05
CA TRP A 171 -26.18 -20.46 -2.80
C TRP A 171 -25.22 -19.34 -2.41
N VAL A 172 -25.41 -18.18 -3.04
CA VAL A 172 -24.71 -16.95 -2.69
C VAL A 172 -25.71 -15.82 -2.55
N SER A 173 -25.46 -14.93 -1.60
CA SER A 173 -26.10 -13.61 -1.56
C SER A 173 -25.16 -12.63 -2.25
N TYR A 174 -25.53 -12.18 -3.45
CA TYR A 174 -24.73 -11.29 -4.27
C TYR A 174 -25.15 -9.83 -4.03
N GLN A 175 -24.17 -9.00 -3.71
CA GLN A 175 -24.32 -7.56 -3.63
C GLN A 175 -23.12 -6.89 -4.28
N SER A 176 -23.37 -5.76 -4.93
CA SER A 176 -22.35 -4.98 -5.60
C SER A 176 -22.48 -3.50 -5.26
N SER A 177 -21.35 -2.79 -5.33
CA SER A 177 -21.26 -1.36 -5.08
C SER A 177 -20.15 -0.75 -5.92
N MET A 178 -20.33 0.49 -6.35
CA MET A 178 -19.30 1.26 -7.03
C MET A 178 -18.27 1.76 -6.01
N ILE A 179 -17.00 1.44 -6.24
CA ILE A 179 -15.88 2.06 -5.53
C ILE A 179 -15.46 3.28 -6.36
N LYS A 180 -15.41 4.45 -5.71
CA LYS A 180 -15.01 5.72 -6.33
C LYS A 180 -13.50 5.90 -6.31
#